data_AF-A0A258CPE0-F1
#
_entry.id   AF-A0A258CPE0-F1
#
_cell.length_a   1.000
_cell.length_b   1.000
_cell.length_c   1.000
_cell.angle_alpha   90.00
_cell.angle_beta   90.00
_cell.angle_gamma   90.00
#
_symmetry.space_group_name_H-M   'P 1'
#
loop_
_entity.id
_entity.type
_entity.pdbx_description
1 polymer ?
#
loop_
_entity_poly.entity_id
_entity_poly.type
_entity_poly.pdbx_seq_one_letter_code
_entity_poly.pdbx_strand_id
1 'polypeptide(L)'
;SWPLIQNGKLVDYQATRDQAHILGKTESDGCSYADSWSTVQFQRMPNVSLEPGKKPLSLADMIGNVENGIYILGRGSFSIDQQRYNAQFGGTLFYEIKDGKITQPLEDVAYQMRMPEFWNACSAICDERDYRLFGSFFDGKGQPSQVSAVSHGSSTTRFDGINVINTARSLG
;
A
#
# COMPACT_ATOMS: atom_id res chain seq x y z
N SER A 1 -3.22 -12.61 13.79
CA SER A 1 -2.51 -11.52 13.07
C SER A 1 -1.45 -10.96 14.01
N TRP A 2 -0.43 -10.29 13.47
CA TRP A 2 0.62 -9.63 14.25
C TRP A 2 0.93 -8.26 13.63
N PRO A 3 1.38 -7.27 14.42
CA PRO A 3 1.71 -5.94 13.89
C PRO A 3 3.11 -5.94 13.27
N LEU A 4 3.26 -5.33 12.09
CA LEU A 4 4.57 -4.96 11.53
C LEU A 4 4.94 -3.53 11.94
N ILE A 5 3.95 -2.64 11.88
CA ILE A 5 4.05 -1.24 12.26
C ILE A 5 2.98 -0.98 13.32
N GLN A 6 3.37 -0.36 14.44
CA GLN A 6 2.45 0.04 15.49
C GLN A 6 2.65 1.51 15.83
N ASN A 7 1.60 2.32 15.67
CA ASN A 7 1.64 3.78 15.91
C ASN A 7 2.83 4.47 15.20
N GLY A 8 3.06 4.11 13.92
CA GLY A 8 4.15 4.64 13.11
C GLY A 8 5.54 4.07 13.40
N LYS A 9 5.67 3.12 14.33
CA LYS A 9 6.96 2.48 14.67
C LYS A 9 7.02 1.07 14.12
N LEU A 10 8.16 0.71 13.53
CA LEU A 10 8.49 -0.67 13.19
C LEU A 10 8.65 -1.48 14.46
N VAL A 11 7.88 -2.57 14.58
CA VAL A 11 7.88 -3.43 15.77
C VAL A 11 8.20 -4.88 15.46
N ASP A 12 8.07 -5.31 14.20
CA ASP A 12 8.33 -6.69 13.82
C ASP A 12 8.62 -6.84 12.32
N TYR A 13 9.17 -7.99 11.94
CA TYR A 13 9.39 -8.42 10.57
C TYR A 13 8.71 -9.76 10.30
N GLN A 14 8.39 -9.98 9.03
CA GLN A 14 7.99 -11.30 8.54
C GLN A 14 9.22 -12.20 8.47
N ALA A 15 9.13 -13.40 9.02
CA ALA A 15 10.22 -14.37 9.04
C ALA A 15 9.79 -15.74 8.53
N THR A 16 10.70 -16.35 7.78
CA THR A 16 10.69 -17.79 7.53
C THR A 16 11.24 -18.55 8.75
N ARG A 17 11.11 -19.88 8.78
CA ARG A 17 11.64 -20.74 9.84
C ARG A 17 13.12 -20.47 10.11
N ASP A 18 13.90 -20.31 9.05
CA ASP A 18 15.34 -20.16 9.15
C ASP A 18 15.75 -18.74 9.60
N GLN A 19 14.82 -17.78 9.62
CA GLN A 19 15.05 -16.40 10.09
C GLN A 19 14.44 -16.12 11.46
N ALA A 20 13.46 -16.89 11.91
CA ALA A 20 12.70 -16.65 13.15
C ALA A 20 13.61 -16.39 14.37
N HIS A 21 14.66 -17.20 14.52
CA HIS A 21 15.61 -17.09 15.62
C HIS A 21 16.43 -15.78 15.61
N ILE A 22 16.65 -15.17 14.43
CA ILE A 22 17.34 -13.87 14.30
C ILE A 22 16.50 -12.76 14.95
N LEU A 23 15.17 -12.91 14.90
CA LEU A 23 14.21 -11.99 15.52
C LEU A 23 13.86 -12.38 16.97
N GLY A 24 14.51 -13.41 17.53
CA GLY A 24 14.18 -13.93 18.85
C GLY A 24 12.83 -14.67 18.92
N LYS A 25 12.24 -15.02 17.77
CA LYS A 25 11.00 -15.81 17.69
C LYS A 25 11.31 -17.30 17.82
N THR A 26 10.38 -18.04 18.42
CA THR A 26 10.46 -19.51 18.53
C THR A 26 9.93 -20.22 17.28
N GLU A 27 9.14 -19.54 16.46
CA GLU A 27 8.51 -20.07 15.26
C GLU A 27 8.41 -19.01 14.15
N SER A 28 8.14 -19.45 12.91
CA SER A 28 8.00 -18.58 11.74
C SER A 28 6.62 -17.95 11.66
N ASP A 29 6.50 -16.87 10.87
CA ASP A 29 5.20 -16.23 10.59
C ASP A 29 4.43 -16.89 9.42
N GLY A 30 4.82 -18.10 9.01
CA GLY A 30 4.23 -18.78 7.84
C GLY A 30 4.53 -18.06 6.51
N CYS A 31 5.58 -17.24 6.47
CA CYS A 31 5.92 -16.36 5.34
C CYS A 31 6.90 -17.02 4.35
N SER A 32 6.87 -18.34 4.18
CA SER A 32 7.69 -19.07 3.21
C SER A 32 6.80 -19.70 2.15
N TYR A 33 7.03 -19.37 0.88
CA TYR A 33 6.15 -19.78 -0.21
C TYR A 33 6.93 -20.15 -1.46
N ALA A 34 6.43 -21.16 -2.17
CA ALA A 34 6.80 -21.54 -3.53
C ALA A 34 5.51 -21.76 -4.34
N ASP A 35 5.51 -21.36 -5.60
CA ASP A 35 4.35 -21.52 -6.50
C ASP A 35 4.19 -22.93 -7.07
N SER A 36 5.20 -23.79 -6.92
CA SER A 36 5.20 -25.18 -7.36
C SER A 36 6.07 -26.04 -6.43
N TRP A 37 5.87 -27.36 -6.48
CA TRP A 37 6.73 -28.32 -5.79
C TRP A 37 8.19 -28.28 -6.27
N SER A 38 8.41 -27.82 -7.51
CA SER A 38 9.72 -27.81 -8.18
C SER A 38 10.44 -26.47 -8.12
N THR A 39 9.89 -25.46 -7.44
CA THR A 39 10.47 -24.12 -7.33
C THR A 39 10.98 -23.87 -5.91
N VAL A 40 12.01 -23.04 -5.79
CA VAL A 40 12.61 -22.72 -4.49
C VAL A 40 11.66 -21.83 -3.69
N GLN A 41 11.39 -22.22 -2.44
CA GLN A 41 10.65 -21.37 -1.51
C GLN A 41 11.52 -20.24 -0.98
N PHE A 42 10.92 -19.07 -0.77
CA PHE A 42 11.58 -17.95 -0.13
C PHE A 42 10.59 -17.09 0.64
N GLN A 43 11.11 -16.08 1.36
CA GLN A 43 10.29 -15.18 2.14
C GLN A 43 9.29 -14.42 1.24
N ARG A 44 8.00 -14.58 1.53
CA ARG A 44 6.90 -13.90 0.84
C ARG A 44 5.97 -13.26 1.85
N MET A 45 5.36 -12.15 1.43
CA MET A 45 4.32 -11.56 2.24
C MET A 45 3.09 -12.48 2.26
N PRO A 46 2.41 -12.61 3.40
CA PRO A 46 1.12 -13.26 3.48
C PRO A 46 0.06 -12.25 3.02
N ASN A 47 -0.80 -11.78 3.93
CA ASN A 47 -1.68 -10.64 3.70
C ASN A 47 -1.22 -9.49 4.58
N VAL A 48 -1.09 -8.29 4.01
CA VAL A 48 -0.69 -7.09 4.74
C VAL A 48 -1.77 -6.05 4.58
N SER A 49 -2.33 -5.61 5.69
CA SER A 49 -3.42 -4.64 5.73
C SER A 49 -3.07 -3.47 6.64
N LEU A 50 -3.61 -2.31 6.31
CA LEU A 50 -3.62 -1.15 7.18
C LEU A 50 -4.89 -1.18 8.03
N GLU A 51 -4.75 -1.14 9.36
CA GLU A 51 -5.91 -1.07 10.26
C GLU A 51 -6.72 0.22 9.99
N PRO A 52 -8.06 0.17 10.10
CA PRO A 52 -8.90 1.35 9.96
C PRO A 52 -8.62 2.38 11.07
N GLY A 53 -9.01 3.63 10.80
CA GLY A 53 -8.97 4.68 11.80
C GLY A 53 -9.82 4.33 13.03
N LYS A 54 -9.30 4.58 14.23
CA LYS A 54 -10.00 4.28 15.50
C LYS A 54 -11.06 5.31 15.87
N LYS A 55 -11.01 6.50 15.26
CA LYS A 55 -11.95 7.60 15.50
C LYS A 55 -12.94 7.65 14.34
N PRO A 56 -14.23 7.95 14.60
CA PRO A 56 -15.20 8.14 13.53
C PRO A 56 -14.72 9.20 12.52
N LEU A 57 -14.59 8.78 11.27
CA LEU A 57 -14.23 9.62 10.14
C LEU A 57 -14.76 8.97 8.86
N SER A 58 -15.79 9.56 8.27
CA SER A 58 -16.31 9.10 6.98
C SER A 58 -15.45 9.62 5.83
N LEU A 59 -15.57 8.99 4.65
CA LEU A 59 -14.95 9.48 3.42
C LEU A 59 -15.41 10.91 3.09
N ALA A 60 -16.70 11.22 3.26
CA ALA A 60 -17.25 12.54 2.99
C ALA A 60 -16.65 13.61 3.91
N ASP A 61 -16.50 13.30 5.20
CA ASP A 61 -15.85 14.21 6.17
C ASP A 61 -14.37 14.42 5.83
N MET A 62 -13.67 13.35 5.42
CA MET A 62 -12.26 13.46 5.01
C MET A 62 -12.12 14.35 3.78
N ILE A 63 -12.92 14.11 2.73
CA ILE A 63 -12.91 14.91 1.50
C ILE A 63 -13.27 16.36 1.80
N GLY A 64 -14.26 16.61 2.66
CA GLY A 64 -14.70 17.95 3.05
C GLY A 64 -13.60 18.83 3.67
N ASN A 65 -12.53 18.20 4.19
CA ASN A 65 -11.36 18.86 4.77
C ASN A 65 -10.16 19.01 3.80
N VAL A 66 -10.39 18.80 2.49
CA VAL A 66 -9.36 18.92 1.44
C VAL A 66 -9.69 20.08 0.51
N GLU A 67 -8.86 21.13 0.52
CA GLU A 67 -9.02 22.31 -0.35
C GLU A 67 -8.64 22.01 -1.80
N ASN A 68 -7.53 21.30 -2.01
CA ASN A 68 -7.04 20.90 -3.32
C ASN A 68 -6.32 19.56 -3.21
N GLY A 69 -6.73 18.58 -4.00
CA GLY A 69 -6.15 17.24 -3.96
C GLY A 69 -6.66 16.34 -5.08
N ILE A 70 -6.27 15.06 -5.03
CA ILE A 70 -6.71 14.06 -5.99
C ILE A 70 -7.26 12.86 -5.22
N TYR A 71 -8.49 12.47 -5.54
CA TYR A 71 -9.07 11.23 -5.09
C TYR A 71 -8.71 10.10 -6.03
N ILE A 72 -7.94 9.14 -5.53
CA ILE A 72 -7.45 7.98 -6.30
C ILE A 72 -8.21 6.74 -5.84
N LEU A 73 -8.92 6.07 -6.76
CA LEU A 73 -9.65 4.82 -6.46
C LEU A 73 -9.01 3.62 -7.13
N GLY A 74 -9.05 2.50 -6.42
CA GLY A 74 -8.59 1.22 -6.92
C GLY A 74 -7.07 1.15 -7.02
N ARG A 75 -6.60 0.31 -7.94
CA ARG A 75 -5.18 0.02 -8.15
C ARG A 75 -4.85 0.22 -9.62
N GLY A 76 -3.75 0.90 -9.89
CA GLY A 76 -3.15 1.01 -11.22
C GLY A 76 -1.82 0.26 -11.33
N SER A 77 -0.99 0.67 -12.29
CA SER A 77 0.39 0.22 -12.41
C SER A 77 1.19 0.55 -11.16
N PHE A 78 2.18 -0.28 -10.84
CA PHE A 78 3.12 -0.07 -9.74
C PHE A 78 4.53 -0.41 -10.20
N SER A 79 5.48 0.43 -9.80
CA SER A 79 6.90 0.19 -9.95
C SER A 79 7.58 0.45 -8.61
N ILE A 80 8.51 -0.42 -8.23
CA ILE A 80 9.23 -0.36 -6.96
C ILE A 80 10.70 -0.64 -7.27
N ASP A 81 11.59 0.23 -6.79
CA ASP A 81 13.03 0.02 -6.95
C ASP A 81 13.52 -1.22 -6.18
N GLN A 82 14.79 -1.60 -6.38
CA GLN A 82 15.32 -2.82 -5.74
C GLN A 82 15.55 -2.65 -4.23
N GLN A 83 15.90 -1.44 -3.78
CA GLN A 83 16.12 -1.14 -2.35
C GLN A 83 14.82 -1.02 -1.55
N ARG A 84 13.69 -0.96 -2.26
CA ARG A 84 12.33 -0.79 -1.74
C ARG A 84 12.16 0.55 -1.05
N TYR A 85 12.97 1.52 -1.47
CA TYR A 85 12.98 2.86 -0.93
C TYR A 85 12.10 3.79 -1.76
N ASN A 86 12.08 3.58 -3.08
CA ASN A 86 11.30 4.37 -4.02
C ASN A 86 10.23 3.52 -4.72
N ALA A 87 9.06 4.12 -4.93
CA ALA A 87 8.00 3.52 -5.73
C ALA A 87 7.15 4.58 -6.45
N GLN A 88 6.42 4.13 -7.47
CA GLN A 88 5.45 4.93 -8.19
C GLN A 88 4.23 4.09 -8.50
N PHE A 89 3.06 4.55 -8.06
CA PHE A 89 1.81 3.81 -8.16
C PHE A 89 0.75 4.66 -8.86
N GLY A 90 -0.18 4.01 -9.55
CA GLY A 90 -1.39 4.61 -10.10
C GLY A 90 -2.66 4.07 -9.45
N GLY A 91 -3.80 4.51 -9.96
CA GLY A 91 -5.14 4.07 -9.61
C GLY A 91 -5.91 3.56 -10.83
N THR A 92 -7.15 3.11 -10.57
CA THR A 92 -8.12 2.75 -11.60
C THR A 92 -8.93 3.97 -12.06
N LEU A 93 -9.28 4.85 -11.11
CA LEU A 93 -9.98 6.11 -11.39
C LEU A 93 -9.32 7.24 -10.58
N PHE A 94 -9.37 8.44 -11.13
CA PHE A 94 -8.84 9.64 -10.51
C PHE A 94 -9.84 10.78 -10.66
N TYR A 95 -10.02 11.55 -9.58
CA TYR A 95 -10.84 12.74 -9.60
C TYR A 95 -10.12 13.87 -8.87
N GLU A 96 -10.30 15.10 -9.34
CA GLU A 96 -9.90 16.28 -8.59
C GLU A 96 -10.78 16.42 -7.35
N ILE A 97 -10.17 16.82 -6.24
CA ILE A 97 -10.86 17.35 -5.07
C ILE A 97 -10.60 18.85 -5.03
N LYS A 98 -11.67 19.65 -5.02
CA LYS A 98 -11.61 21.10 -4.92
C LYS A 98 -12.62 21.60 -3.89
N ASP A 99 -12.14 22.40 -2.94
CA ASP A 99 -12.94 23.04 -1.87
C ASP A 99 -13.89 22.05 -1.17
N GLY A 100 -13.35 20.90 -0.78
CA GLY A 100 -14.08 19.86 -0.07
C GLY A 100 -15.01 18.99 -0.92
N LYS A 101 -14.88 19.02 -2.27
CA LYS A 101 -15.77 18.30 -3.19
C LYS A 101 -14.99 17.56 -4.26
N ILE A 102 -15.45 16.36 -4.60
CA ILE A 102 -15.01 15.66 -5.82
C ILE A 102 -15.59 16.42 -7.02
N THR A 103 -14.73 16.79 -7.97
CA THR A 103 -15.11 17.57 -9.16
C THR A 103 -14.98 16.74 -10.43
N GLN A 104 -13.96 17.02 -11.24
CA GLN A 104 -13.77 16.46 -12.57
C GLN A 104 -12.90 15.21 -12.53
N PRO A 105 -13.10 14.25 -13.45
CA PRO A 105 -12.18 13.14 -13.62
C PRO A 105 -10.82 13.64 -14.10
N LEU A 106 -9.76 12.92 -13.71
CA LEU A 106 -8.39 13.14 -14.17
C LEU A 106 -7.89 11.89 -14.89
N GLU A 107 -6.91 12.08 -15.78
CA GLU A 107 -6.22 10.98 -16.48
C GLU A 107 -4.71 11.03 -16.23
N ASP A 108 -4.05 9.90 -16.48
CA ASP A 108 -2.59 9.79 -16.44
C ASP A 108 -1.94 10.18 -15.10
N VAL A 109 -2.62 9.91 -13.99
CA VAL A 109 -2.11 10.24 -12.65
C VAL A 109 -1.26 9.10 -12.09
N ALA A 110 -0.05 9.43 -11.62
CA ALA A 110 0.75 8.55 -10.78
C ALA A 110 1.32 9.31 -9.58
N TYR A 111 1.30 8.70 -8.41
CA TYR A 111 1.90 9.25 -7.20
C TYR A 111 3.23 8.56 -6.89
N GLN A 112 4.20 9.36 -6.47
CA GLN A 112 5.55 8.90 -6.18
C GLN A 112 5.77 8.82 -4.68
N MET A 113 6.49 7.78 -4.28
CA MET A 113 6.70 7.42 -2.88
C MET A 113 8.18 7.28 -2.61
N ARG A 114 8.64 7.94 -1.55
CA ARG A 114 9.76 7.46 -0.75
C ARG A 114 9.18 6.88 0.52
N MET A 115 9.46 5.60 0.80
CA MET A 115 8.60 4.83 1.72
C MET A 115 8.43 5.47 3.11
N PRO A 116 9.50 5.84 3.84
CA PRO A 116 9.32 6.45 5.16
C PRO A 116 8.58 7.79 5.10
N GLU A 117 8.93 8.65 4.14
CA GLU A 117 8.30 9.97 3.97
C GLU A 117 6.83 9.86 3.59
N PHE A 118 6.48 8.93 2.69
CA PHE A 118 5.11 8.67 2.27
C PHE A 118 4.25 8.20 3.44
N TRP A 119 4.71 7.22 4.23
CA TRP A 119 3.95 6.75 5.38
C TRP A 119 3.87 7.78 6.51
N ASN A 120 4.90 8.61 6.69
CA ASN A 120 4.85 9.75 7.62
C ASN A 120 3.89 10.86 7.17
N ALA A 121 3.59 10.95 5.87
CA ALA A 121 2.62 11.88 5.32
C ALA A 121 1.15 11.42 5.47
N CYS A 122 0.90 10.21 5.97
CA CYS A 122 -0.44 9.70 6.24
C CYS A 122 -1.11 10.51 7.37
N SER A 123 -1.94 11.47 7.03
CA SER A 123 -2.54 12.41 8.00
C SER A 123 -3.91 12.00 8.50
N ALA A 124 -4.63 11.15 7.77
CA ALA A 124 -5.91 10.61 8.19
C ALA A 124 -6.21 9.24 7.59
N ILE A 125 -6.98 8.43 8.32
CA ILE A 125 -7.46 7.11 7.91
C ILE A 125 -8.95 7.06 8.26
N CYS A 126 -9.81 6.76 7.28
CA CYS A 126 -11.23 6.57 7.54
C CYS A 126 -11.47 5.40 8.50
N ASP A 127 -12.60 5.41 9.20
CA ASP A 127 -12.92 4.34 10.15
C ASP A 127 -13.31 3.02 9.48
N GLU A 128 -13.66 2.03 10.30
CA GLU A 128 -13.97 0.67 9.87
C GLU A 128 -15.16 0.57 8.90
N ARG A 129 -16.07 1.56 8.89
CA ARG A 129 -17.21 1.57 7.97
C ARG A 129 -16.79 1.74 6.51
N ASP A 130 -15.59 2.28 6.28
CA ASP A 130 -14.99 2.42 4.95
C ASP A 130 -13.98 1.30 4.62
N TYR A 131 -13.71 0.38 5.54
CA TYR A 131 -12.68 -0.65 5.36
C TYR A 131 -13.05 -1.60 4.22
N ARG A 132 -12.09 -1.84 3.32
CA ARG A 132 -12.25 -2.73 2.16
C ARG A 132 -11.07 -3.68 2.09
N LEU A 133 -11.33 -4.90 1.64
CA LEU A 133 -10.30 -5.92 1.39
C LEU A 133 -10.26 -6.22 -0.10
N PHE A 134 -9.09 -6.06 -0.72
CA PHE A 134 -8.87 -6.38 -2.12
C PHE A 134 -7.80 -7.46 -2.27
N GLY A 135 -7.94 -8.29 -3.30
CA GLY A 135 -6.99 -9.34 -3.64
C GLY A 135 -6.22 -9.05 -4.92
N SER A 136 -5.02 -9.63 -5.03
CA SER A 136 -4.29 -9.74 -6.28
C SER A 136 -3.77 -11.15 -6.47
N PHE A 137 -3.95 -11.69 -7.66
CA PHE A 137 -3.39 -12.98 -8.07
C PHE A 137 -1.99 -12.87 -8.70
N PHE A 138 -1.38 -11.67 -8.66
CA PHE A 138 -0.21 -11.34 -9.46
C PHE A 138 0.90 -10.66 -8.63
N ASP A 139 1.08 -11.02 -7.35
CA ASP A 139 2.29 -10.61 -6.63
C ASP A 139 3.48 -11.40 -7.16
N GLY A 140 4.32 -10.77 -7.97
CA GLY A 140 5.49 -11.37 -8.60
C GLY A 140 6.78 -11.08 -7.85
N LYS A 141 7.54 -12.11 -7.48
CA LYS A 141 8.85 -12.02 -6.81
C LYS A 141 9.79 -13.14 -7.25
N GLY A 142 11.08 -13.01 -6.94
CA GLY A 142 12.09 -14.06 -7.14
C GLY A 142 12.79 -14.01 -8.51
N GLN A 143 13.87 -14.78 -8.60
CA GLN A 143 14.60 -15.04 -9.85
C GLN A 143 15.08 -16.51 -9.82
N PRO A 144 14.44 -17.44 -10.56
CA PRO A 144 13.31 -17.28 -11.48
C PRO A 144 12.04 -16.69 -10.85
N SER A 145 11.26 -15.95 -11.64
CA SER A 145 10.04 -15.28 -11.18
C SER A 145 8.97 -16.30 -10.75
N GLN A 146 8.36 -16.04 -9.60
CA GLN A 146 7.21 -16.77 -9.05
C GLN A 146 6.07 -15.81 -8.72
N VAL A 147 4.83 -16.29 -8.81
CA VAL A 147 3.62 -15.50 -8.54
C VAL A 147 2.89 -16.05 -7.33
N SER A 148 2.34 -15.18 -6.47
CA SER A 148 1.43 -15.60 -5.40
C SER A 148 0.15 -14.77 -5.37
N ALA A 149 -0.89 -15.35 -4.78
CA ALA A 149 -2.10 -14.62 -4.43
C ALA A 149 -1.90 -13.96 -3.06
N VAL A 150 -2.23 -12.67 -2.97
CA VAL A 150 -2.17 -11.86 -1.74
C VAL A 150 -3.43 -11.01 -1.62
N SER A 151 -3.75 -10.59 -0.41
CA SER A 151 -4.79 -9.61 -0.15
C SER A 151 -4.27 -8.47 0.74
N HIS A 152 -4.83 -7.29 0.49
CA HIS A 152 -4.55 -6.06 1.21
C HIS A 152 -5.85 -5.39 1.58
N GLY A 153 -6.00 -5.09 2.87
CA GLY A 153 -7.13 -4.33 3.35
C GLY A 153 -6.71 -2.95 3.84
N SER A 154 -7.58 -1.98 3.62
CA SER A 154 -7.43 -0.62 4.13
C SER A 154 -8.77 0.11 4.06
N SER A 155 -8.93 1.11 4.93
CA SER A 155 -9.87 2.19 4.69
C SER A 155 -9.22 3.24 3.76
N THR A 156 -10.01 4.18 3.25
CA THR A 156 -9.46 5.35 2.53
C THR A 156 -8.51 6.11 3.45
N THR A 157 -7.37 6.50 2.90
CA THR A 157 -6.32 7.24 3.60
C THR A 157 -5.99 8.53 2.89
N ARG A 158 -5.64 9.55 3.67
CA ARG A 158 -5.17 10.84 3.19
C ARG A 158 -3.66 10.92 3.40
N PHE A 159 -2.96 11.29 2.35
CA PHE A 159 -1.53 11.58 2.39
C PHE A 159 -1.29 13.02 1.93
N ASP A 160 -0.63 13.82 2.76
CA ASP A 160 -0.40 15.24 2.48
C ASP A 160 0.99 15.47 1.86
N GLY A 161 1.09 16.40 0.90
CA GLY A 161 2.37 16.77 0.29
C GLY A 161 3.02 15.69 -0.57
N ILE A 162 2.24 14.74 -1.09
CA ILE A 162 2.74 13.69 -1.99
C ILE A 162 2.99 14.25 -3.39
N ASN A 163 4.12 13.89 -3.98
CA ASN A 163 4.41 14.25 -5.37
C ASN A 163 3.54 13.42 -6.32
N VAL A 164 2.79 14.10 -7.19
CA VAL A 164 1.95 13.49 -8.21
C VAL A 164 2.40 13.98 -9.58
N ILE A 165 2.54 13.05 -10.52
CA ILE A 165 2.97 13.31 -11.89
C ILE A 165 1.85 12.99 -12.88
N ASN A 166 1.86 13.69 -14.02
CA ASN A 166 1.12 13.30 -15.21
C ASN A 166 2.01 12.39 -16.07
N THR A 167 1.61 11.13 -16.28
CA THR A 167 2.38 10.11 -16.99
C THR A 167 2.34 10.24 -18.51
N ALA A 168 1.41 11.00 -19.07
CA ALA A 168 1.37 11.31 -20.51
C ALA A 168 2.32 12.45 -20.90
N ARG A 169 2.89 13.17 -19.92
CA ARG A 169 3.81 14.28 -20.19
C ARG A 169 5.10 13.76 -20.83
N SER A 170 5.31 14.06 -22.11
CA SER A 170 6.64 13.91 -22.72
C SER A 170 7.60 14.94 -22.11
N LEU A 171 8.79 14.47 -21.73
CA LEU A 171 9.93 15.36 -21.50
C LEU A 171 10.33 15.84 -22.89
N GLY A 172 9.94 17.07 -23.23
CA GLY A 172 10.37 17.73 -24.46
C GLY A 172 11.89 17.87 -24.55
#